data_AF-A0A5J4RCG8-F1
#
_entry.id   AF-A0A5J4RCG8-F1
#
_cell.length_a   1.000
_cell.length_b   1.000
_cell.length_c   1.000
_cell.angle_alpha   90.00
_cell.angle_beta   90.00
_cell.angle_gamma   90.00
#
_symmetry.space_group_name_H-M   'P 1'
#
loop_
_entity.id
_entity.type
_entity.pdbx_description
1 polymer ?
#
loop_
_entity_poly.entity_id
_entity_poly.type
_entity_poly.pdbx_seq_one_letter_code
_entity_poly.pdbx_strand_id
1 'polypeptide(L)'
;MKKLLLIALILGLYSYSVMAQENSFVFTTVKENPITSVKNQNRSSTCWSFSSIGFLESELLRKGKGEYDLSEMFVVHHTMIDRAELYVRLHGDHSFSAGGVFNDALYCLKNYGIVPQEAMLGIMYGEALPVHNELDAVAKAYVNAIAKGSLRKLTPVWKQGLSAIYDTYLGKYPENFTYKGKAYSPLSFANSLGLNSDDYVSLTSFTHHPFYSEFAIEIPDNWRSSNSWNLPVDELITVIDNAIEKGFTLAWASDVSEQGYTRNGTAVVPDLVRADLIGSDMVHWTGMSPEERVRELTTKPGSEQEITQEIRQTAFDNWETTDDHGMLIYGIAKDQTGKDYYIVKNSWGTESKYQGIWYASKAFVKYKTINILVHKDAIPKNIAKKIHL
;
A
#
# COMPACT_ATOMS: atom_id res chain seq x y z
N MET A 1 32.16 -57.81 31.15
CA MET A 1 30.81 -57.50 30.62
C MET A 1 30.06 -56.42 31.42
N LYS A 2 30.74 -55.37 31.93
CA LYS A 2 30.07 -54.23 32.62
C LYS A 2 30.49 -52.84 32.11
N LYS A 3 31.35 -52.78 31.08
CA LYS A 3 31.81 -51.51 30.46
C LYS A 3 31.30 -51.28 29.02
N LEU A 4 30.54 -52.21 28.46
CA LEU A 4 29.95 -52.11 27.11
C LEU A 4 28.49 -51.66 27.10
N LEU A 5 27.84 -51.56 28.26
CA LEU A 5 26.45 -51.09 28.39
C LEU A 5 26.30 -49.58 28.61
N LEU A 6 27.41 -48.86 28.86
CA LEU A 6 27.36 -47.41 29.14
C LEU A 6 27.53 -46.55 27.88
N ILE A 7 28.04 -47.12 26.78
CA ILE A 7 28.25 -46.39 25.51
C ILE A 7 26.96 -46.41 24.66
N ALA A 8 26.10 -47.41 24.82
CA ALA A 8 24.80 -47.47 24.16
C ALA A 8 23.76 -46.52 24.76
N LEU A 9 23.97 -46.01 25.99
CA LEU A 9 23.05 -45.07 26.64
C LEU A 9 23.36 -43.60 26.34
N ILE A 10 24.58 -43.28 25.88
CA ILE A 10 25.01 -41.90 25.57
C ILE A 10 24.79 -41.56 24.08
N LEU A 11 24.74 -42.57 23.20
CA LEU A 11 24.40 -42.39 21.78
C LEU A 11 22.89 -42.37 21.49
N GLY A 12 22.04 -42.63 22.49
CA GLY A 12 20.57 -42.56 22.37
C GLY A 12 19.94 -41.21 22.74
N LEU A 13 20.74 -40.22 23.15
CA LEU A 13 20.26 -38.91 23.61
C LEU A 13 20.47 -37.77 22.59
N TYR A 14 20.94 -38.08 21.38
CA TYR A 14 21.22 -37.11 20.32
C TYR A 14 20.35 -37.31 19.07
N SER A 15 19.06 -37.64 19.21
CA SER A 15 18.11 -37.63 18.08
C SER A 15 16.65 -37.52 18.53
N TYR A 16 16.39 -36.67 19.52
CA TYR A 16 15.07 -36.06 19.66
C TYR A 16 15.30 -34.57 19.82
N SER A 17 15.66 -33.91 18.72
CA SER A 17 15.16 -32.57 18.51
C SER A 17 13.64 -32.71 18.49
N VAL A 18 13.04 -32.60 19.67
CA VAL A 18 11.66 -32.16 19.80
C VAL A 18 11.62 -30.90 18.94
N MET A 19 11.04 -31.01 17.73
CA MET A 19 10.56 -29.83 17.06
C MET A 19 9.50 -29.28 18.01
N ALA A 20 9.92 -28.37 18.88
CA ALA A 20 8.99 -27.44 19.45
C ALA A 20 8.30 -26.83 18.23
N GLN A 21 7.04 -27.18 18.04
CA GLN A 21 6.22 -26.61 16.99
C GLN A 21 6.26 -25.11 17.25
N GLU A 22 7.03 -24.36 16.46
CA GLU A 22 7.06 -22.92 16.61
C GLU A 22 5.64 -22.44 16.37
N ASN A 23 4.98 -22.01 17.45
CA ASN A 23 3.60 -21.53 17.47
C ASN A 23 3.49 -20.14 16.80
N SER A 24 4.40 -19.80 15.89
CA SER A 24 4.45 -18.51 15.22
C SER A 24 4.80 -18.66 13.75
N PHE A 25 4.47 -17.66 12.93
CA PHE A 25 4.80 -17.65 11.51
C PHE A 25 6.31 -17.68 11.24
N VAL A 26 6.72 -18.59 10.35
CA VAL A 26 8.04 -18.63 9.73
C VAL A 26 7.86 -18.55 8.23
N PHE A 27 8.42 -17.52 7.60
CA PHE A 27 8.28 -17.29 6.17
C PHE A 27 9.58 -17.63 5.43
N THR A 28 9.44 -18.28 4.28
CA THR A 28 10.51 -18.54 3.32
C THR A 28 10.17 -17.85 2.00
N THR A 29 10.99 -16.88 1.58
CA THR A 29 10.83 -16.23 0.28
C THR A 29 10.91 -17.24 -0.85
N VAL A 30 9.90 -17.25 -1.72
CA VAL A 30 9.89 -18.00 -2.98
C VAL A 30 10.47 -17.14 -4.08
N LYS A 31 10.03 -15.88 -4.15
CA LYS A 31 10.47 -14.89 -5.13
C LYS A 31 10.29 -13.49 -4.56
N GLU A 32 11.24 -12.61 -4.83
CA GLU A 32 11.12 -11.19 -4.54
C GLU A 32 11.82 -10.39 -5.63
N ASN A 33 11.25 -9.22 -5.94
CA ASN A 33 11.75 -8.30 -6.93
C ASN A 33 12.43 -7.10 -6.24
N PRO A 34 13.42 -6.46 -6.89
CA PRO A 34 14.18 -5.38 -6.27
C PRO A 34 13.31 -4.23 -5.78
N ILE A 35 13.54 -3.79 -4.55
CA ILE A 35 12.93 -2.61 -3.93
C ILE A 35 14.03 -1.70 -3.35
N THR A 36 13.72 -0.42 -3.17
CA THR A 36 14.53 0.51 -2.37
C THR A 36 14.27 0.33 -0.88
N SER A 37 15.04 1.03 -0.04
CA SER A 37 14.89 1.04 1.42
C SER A 37 13.46 1.34 1.90
N VAL A 38 13.07 0.74 3.03
CA VAL A 38 11.82 1.04 3.73
C VAL A 38 11.85 2.50 4.21
N LYS A 39 10.77 3.23 3.93
CA LYS A 39 10.58 4.63 4.33
C LYS A 39 9.61 4.75 5.52
N ASN A 40 9.49 5.94 6.08
CA ASN A 40 8.62 6.20 7.23
C ASN A 40 7.80 7.49 7.04
N GLN A 41 6.51 7.34 6.73
CA GLN A 41 5.56 8.45 6.63
C GLN A 41 5.22 9.07 8.00
N ASN A 42 5.51 8.36 9.08
CA ASN A 42 5.26 8.76 10.47
C ASN A 42 3.84 9.32 10.66
N ARG A 43 3.68 10.47 11.33
CA ARG A 43 2.39 11.06 11.68
C ARG A 43 1.88 11.92 10.52
N SER A 44 1.69 11.28 9.36
CA SER A 44 1.07 11.86 8.18
C SER A 44 0.25 10.82 7.43
N SER A 45 -0.86 11.22 6.80
CA SER A 45 -1.72 10.34 6.00
C SER A 45 -1.27 10.28 4.53
N THR A 46 0.02 10.03 4.30
CA THR A 46 0.67 10.15 2.98
C THR A 46 1.13 8.82 2.39
N CYS A 47 0.63 7.69 2.91
CA CYS A 47 0.98 6.34 2.44
C CYS A 47 0.84 6.17 0.93
N TRP A 48 -0.18 6.77 0.32
CA TRP A 48 -0.41 6.77 -1.12
C TRP A 48 0.76 7.37 -1.92
N SER A 49 1.44 8.40 -1.39
CA SER A 49 2.62 9.00 -1.99
C SER A 49 3.84 8.09 -1.79
N PHE A 50 4.11 7.64 -0.56
CA PHE A 50 5.23 6.76 -0.24
C PHE A 50 5.20 5.43 -1.02
N SER A 51 4.03 4.80 -1.13
CA SER A 51 3.85 3.56 -1.87
C SER A 51 3.96 3.76 -3.38
N SER A 52 3.40 4.84 -3.92
CA SER A 52 3.56 5.18 -5.35
C SER A 52 5.00 5.48 -5.73
N ILE A 53 5.70 6.26 -4.89
CA ILE A 53 7.12 6.56 -5.09
C ILE A 53 7.95 5.29 -4.97
N GLY A 54 7.74 4.46 -3.94
CA GLY A 54 8.42 3.18 -3.81
C GLY A 54 8.17 2.23 -4.99
N PHE A 55 6.97 2.28 -5.57
CA PHE A 55 6.64 1.56 -6.81
C PHE A 55 7.44 2.11 -8.01
N LEU A 56 7.46 3.43 -8.23
CA LEU A 56 8.21 4.05 -9.31
C LEU A 56 9.73 3.84 -9.17
N GLU A 57 10.26 3.85 -7.96
CA GLU A 57 11.66 3.51 -7.67
C GLU A 57 11.98 2.05 -8.02
N SER A 58 11.07 1.12 -7.70
CA SER A 58 11.20 -0.29 -8.08
C SER A 58 11.13 -0.47 -9.60
N GLU A 59 10.32 0.33 -10.29
CA GLU A 59 10.31 0.39 -11.75
C GLU A 59 11.62 0.92 -12.35
N LEU A 60 12.28 1.89 -11.70
CA LEU A 60 13.61 2.37 -12.11
C LEU A 60 14.67 1.29 -11.95
N LEU A 61 14.64 0.53 -10.85
CA LEU A 61 15.50 -0.64 -10.65
C LEU A 61 15.26 -1.68 -11.75
N ARG A 62 14.00 -2.04 -12.02
CA ARG A 62 13.62 -3.02 -13.07
C ARG A 62 14.08 -2.57 -14.46
N LYS A 63 13.99 -1.27 -14.78
CA LYS A 63 14.42 -0.69 -16.07
C LYS A 63 15.93 -0.45 -16.15
N GLY A 64 16.71 -0.86 -15.14
CA GLY A 64 18.16 -0.70 -15.13
C GLY A 64 18.64 0.75 -15.01
N LYS A 65 17.81 1.64 -14.47
CA LYS A 65 18.15 3.06 -14.25
C LYS A 65 18.98 3.29 -13.00
N GLY A 66 19.03 2.30 -12.11
CA GLY A 66 19.70 2.36 -10.82
C GLY A 66 18.76 2.78 -9.70
N GLU A 67 19.33 2.95 -8.51
CA GLU A 67 18.61 3.36 -7.31
C GLU A 67 18.39 4.88 -7.26
N TYR A 68 17.17 5.28 -6.91
CA TYR A 68 16.76 6.66 -6.70
C TYR A 68 16.00 6.77 -5.38
N ASP A 69 16.11 7.93 -4.76
CA ASP A 69 15.32 8.36 -3.62
C ASP A 69 14.54 9.60 -4.05
N LEU A 70 13.24 9.46 -4.29
CA LEU A 70 12.39 10.50 -4.86
C LEU A 70 11.55 11.17 -3.76
N SER A 71 11.24 12.46 -3.92
CA SER A 71 10.51 13.21 -2.90
C SER A 71 9.01 12.91 -2.91
N GLU A 72 8.53 12.24 -1.86
CA GLU A 72 7.08 12.08 -1.62
C GLU A 72 6.39 13.42 -1.37
N MET A 73 7.09 14.36 -0.73
CA MET A 73 6.51 15.64 -0.32
C MET A 73 6.33 16.60 -1.49
N PHE A 74 7.13 16.46 -2.56
CA PHE A 74 6.85 17.12 -3.83
C PHE A 74 5.50 16.71 -4.41
N VAL A 75 5.20 15.40 -4.37
CA VAL A 75 3.90 14.85 -4.83
C VAL A 75 2.77 15.28 -3.91
N VAL A 76 2.93 15.16 -2.59
CA VAL A 76 1.92 15.56 -1.59
C VAL A 76 1.56 17.03 -1.77
N HIS A 77 2.54 17.91 -1.86
CA HIS A 77 2.30 19.35 -1.99
C HIS A 77 1.48 19.66 -3.25
N HIS A 78 1.91 19.20 -4.44
CA HIS A 78 1.16 19.41 -5.69
C HIS A 78 -0.27 18.85 -5.63
N THR A 79 -0.43 17.63 -5.13
CA THR A 79 -1.74 16.98 -5.00
C THR A 79 -2.67 17.78 -4.09
N MET A 80 -2.19 18.29 -2.96
CA MET A 80 -3.05 19.01 -2.03
C MET A 80 -3.52 20.36 -2.57
N ILE A 81 -2.69 21.06 -3.36
CA ILE A 81 -3.11 22.29 -4.05
C ILE A 81 -4.23 21.99 -5.06
N ASP A 82 -4.05 20.95 -5.89
CA ASP A 82 -5.06 20.58 -6.88
C ASP A 82 -6.37 20.08 -6.21
N ARG A 83 -6.25 19.30 -5.13
CA ARG A 83 -7.39 18.77 -4.37
C ARG A 83 -8.22 19.89 -3.76
N ALA A 84 -7.56 20.91 -3.20
CA ALA A 84 -8.24 22.10 -2.69
C ALA A 84 -8.98 22.85 -3.79
N GLU A 85 -8.40 22.95 -4.99
CA GLU A 85 -9.07 23.58 -6.13
C GLU A 85 -10.36 22.86 -6.51
N LEU A 86 -10.36 21.52 -6.60
CA LEU A 86 -11.59 20.78 -6.86
C LEU A 86 -12.60 20.96 -5.72
N TYR A 87 -12.15 20.85 -4.47
CA TYR A 87 -13.00 21.01 -3.29
C TYR A 87 -13.69 22.39 -3.25
N VAL A 88 -12.97 23.46 -3.55
CA VAL A 88 -13.53 24.83 -3.67
C VAL A 88 -14.48 24.94 -4.85
N ARG A 89 -14.14 24.35 -6.01
CA ARG A 89 -14.99 24.34 -7.22
C ARG A 89 -16.33 23.64 -6.98
N LEU A 90 -16.33 22.61 -6.15
CA LEU A 90 -17.51 21.86 -5.75
C LEU A 90 -18.14 22.39 -4.45
N HIS A 91 -17.83 23.63 -4.04
CA HIS A 91 -18.46 24.27 -2.88
C HIS A 91 -18.38 23.45 -1.58
N GLY A 92 -17.34 22.64 -1.45
CA GLY A 92 -17.09 21.80 -0.29
C GLY A 92 -17.86 20.48 -0.25
N ASP A 93 -18.53 20.09 -1.34
CA ASP A 93 -19.30 18.84 -1.48
C ASP A 93 -18.41 17.62 -1.78
N HIS A 94 -17.12 17.83 -2.04
CA HIS A 94 -16.12 16.75 -2.08
C HIS A 94 -15.43 16.56 -0.71
N SER A 95 -14.45 15.68 -0.61
CA SER A 95 -13.48 15.61 0.49
C SER A 95 -12.24 16.49 0.24
N PHE A 96 -11.72 17.10 1.31
CA PHE A 96 -10.37 17.68 1.36
C PHE A 96 -9.68 17.14 2.60
N SER A 97 -8.80 16.16 2.41
CA SER A 97 -8.06 15.41 3.43
C SER A 97 -6.68 15.08 2.87
N ALA A 98 -5.74 14.71 3.75
CA ALA A 98 -4.35 14.45 3.37
C ALA A 98 -4.11 13.14 2.60
N GLY A 99 -5.13 12.27 2.55
CA GLY A 99 -5.09 11.03 1.77
C GLY A 99 -5.07 11.28 0.25
N GLY A 100 -5.07 10.21 -0.53
CA GLY A 100 -4.91 10.25 -1.97
C GLY A 100 -4.80 8.84 -2.55
N VAL A 101 -4.68 8.74 -3.87
CA VAL A 101 -4.60 7.46 -4.60
C VAL A 101 -3.36 7.39 -5.47
N PHE A 102 -2.99 6.19 -5.94
CA PHE A 102 -1.76 6.02 -6.75
C PHE A 102 -1.71 6.88 -8.01
N ASN A 103 -2.88 7.15 -8.62
CA ASN A 103 -2.99 8.01 -9.79
C ASN A 103 -2.60 9.47 -9.50
N ASP A 104 -2.63 9.94 -8.24
CA ASP A 104 -2.15 11.28 -7.90
C ASP A 104 -0.63 11.41 -8.17
N ALA A 105 0.15 10.38 -7.87
CA ALA A 105 1.58 10.37 -8.15
C ALA A 105 1.86 10.28 -9.66
N LEU A 106 1.09 9.49 -10.41
CA LEU A 106 1.21 9.45 -11.88
C LEU A 106 0.82 10.77 -12.53
N TYR A 107 -0.24 11.42 -12.03
CA TYR A 107 -0.64 12.75 -12.47
C TYR A 107 0.47 13.76 -12.20
N CYS A 108 1.08 13.72 -11.02
CA CYS A 108 2.21 14.58 -10.67
C CYS A 108 3.40 14.35 -11.59
N LEU A 109 3.82 13.10 -11.79
CA LEU A 109 4.89 12.72 -12.71
C LEU A 109 4.67 13.30 -14.11
N LYS A 110 3.43 13.21 -14.63
CA LYS A 110 3.07 13.66 -15.98
C LYS A 110 3.03 15.19 -16.11
N ASN A 111 2.45 15.89 -15.13
CA ASN A 111 2.10 17.31 -15.27
C ASN A 111 3.08 18.25 -14.56
N TYR A 112 3.70 17.80 -13.47
CA TYR A 112 4.60 18.59 -12.64
C TYR A 112 6.03 18.03 -12.63
N GLY A 113 6.20 16.78 -13.04
CA GLY A 113 7.48 16.08 -13.00
C GLY A 113 7.70 15.40 -11.66
N ILE A 114 8.96 15.19 -11.30
CA ILE A 114 9.36 14.61 -10.03
C ILE A 114 10.74 15.13 -9.67
N VAL A 115 11.12 15.02 -8.39
CA VAL A 115 12.41 15.52 -7.89
C VAL A 115 13.05 14.48 -6.97
N PRO A 116 14.40 14.46 -6.86
CA PRO A 116 15.06 13.64 -5.86
C PRO A 116 14.78 14.18 -4.45
N GLN A 117 14.83 13.33 -3.43
CA GLN A 117 14.56 13.68 -2.04
C GLN A 117 15.42 14.87 -1.56
N GLU A 118 16.68 14.95 -1.98
CA GLU A 118 17.59 16.07 -1.64
C GLU A 118 17.18 17.43 -2.22
N ALA A 119 16.35 17.48 -3.27
CA ALA A 119 15.86 18.72 -3.85
C ALA A 119 14.61 19.26 -3.12
N MET A 120 13.85 18.39 -2.44
CA MET A 120 12.71 18.78 -1.61
C MET A 120 12.54 17.78 -0.47
N LEU A 121 13.16 18.09 0.68
CA LEU A 121 13.09 17.23 1.87
C LEU A 121 11.67 17.10 2.41
N GLY A 122 10.86 18.16 2.30
CA GLY A 122 9.46 18.10 2.69
C GLY A 122 9.16 18.35 4.16
N ILE A 123 10.16 18.72 4.96
CA ILE A 123 10.06 18.89 6.41
C ILE A 123 10.76 20.20 6.81
N MET A 124 9.97 21.26 7.01
CA MET A 124 10.49 22.61 7.28
C MET A 124 10.28 23.07 8.74
N TYR A 125 9.86 22.15 9.61
CA TYR A 125 9.42 22.42 10.99
C TYR A 125 10.31 21.78 12.07
N GLY A 126 11.52 21.32 11.70
CA GLY A 126 12.55 20.90 12.66
C GLY A 126 12.41 19.47 13.20
N GLU A 127 11.48 18.67 12.67
CA GLU A 127 11.36 17.24 12.98
C GLU A 127 12.22 16.39 12.04
N ALA A 128 12.51 15.15 12.45
CA ALA A 128 13.24 14.19 11.61
C ALA A 128 12.34 13.42 10.63
N LEU A 129 11.04 13.35 10.93
CA LEU A 129 10.05 12.59 10.18
C LEU A 129 8.77 13.42 9.99
N PRO A 130 7.92 13.11 9.01
CA PRO A 130 6.71 13.88 8.76
C PRO A 130 5.76 13.92 9.97
N VAL A 131 5.27 15.11 10.31
CA VAL A 131 4.25 15.36 11.33
C VAL A 131 3.27 16.40 10.80
N HIS A 132 2.15 15.95 10.22
CA HIS A 132 1.26 16.81 9.44
C HIS A 132 -0.01 17.24 10.16
N ASN A 133 -0.25 16.81 11.41
CA ASN A 133 -1.47 17.15 12.16
C ASN A 133 -1.78 18.66 12.16
N GLU A 134 -0.76 19.51 12.37
CA GLU A 134 -0.91 20.97 12.34
C GLU A 134 -1.15 21.49 10.91
N LEU A 135 -0.33 21.05 9.95
CA LEU A 135 -0.48 21.39 8.52
C LEU A 135 -1.90 21.08 8.02
N ASP A 136 -2.36 19.85 8.27
CA ASP A 136 -3.66 19.35 7.81
C ASP A 136 -4.80 20.16 8.43
N ALA A 137 -4.71 20.47 9.74
CA ALA A 137 -5.72 21.27 10.43
C ALA A 137 -5.78 22.70 9.87
N VAL A 138 -4.63 23.36 9.70
CA VAL A 138 -4.56 24.74 9.21
C VAL A 138 -4.98 24.83 7.74
N ALA A 139 -4.49 23.94 6.89
CA ALA A 139 -4.89 23.88 5.49
C ALA A 139 -6.39 23.58 5.34
N LYS A 140 -6.93 22.63 6.12
CA LYS A 140 -8.36 22.31 6.11
C LYS A 140 -9.22 23.50 6.53
N ALA A 141 -8.84 24.19 7.61
CA ALA A 141 -9.55 25.38 8.07
C ALA A 141 -9.55 26.49 7.02
N TYR A 142 -8.38 26.76 6.41
CA TYR A 142 -8.24 27.74 5.34
C TYR A 142 -9.15 27.43 4.16
N VAL A 143 -9.07 26.20 3.63
CA VAL A 143 -9.82 25.79 2.45
C VAL A 143 -11.33 25.71 2.73
N ASN A 144 -11.73 25.27 3.93
CA ASN A 144 -13.15 25.28 4.33
C ASN A 144 -13.73 26.70 4.37
N ALA A 145 -12.98 27.70 4.85
CA ALA A 145 -13.43 29.09 4.88
C ALA A 145 -13.71 29.63 3.46
N ILE A 146 -12.97 29.13 2.47
CA ILE A 146 -13.18 29.47 1.05
C ILE A 146 -14.36 28.69 0.46
N ALA A 147 -14.36 27.35 0.62
CA ALA A 147 -15.30 26.46 -0.06
C ALA A 147 -16.72 26.51 0.52
N LYS A 148 -16.83 26.60 1.86
CA LYS A 148 -18.08 26.52 2.63
C LYS A 148 -18.50 27.85 3.25
N GLY A 149 -17.71 28.90 3.07
CA GLY A 149 -18.02 30.24 3.56
C GLY A 149 -19.18 30.89 2.79
N SER A 150 -19.67 32.03 3.29
CA SER A 150 -20.75 32.81 2.68
C SER A 150 -20.27 33.74 1.54
N LEU A 151 -19.09 33.47 0.97
CA LEU A 151 -18.47 34.29 -0.06
C LEU A 151 -19.29 34.22 -1.36
N ARG A 152 -19.73 35.37 -1.87
CA ARG A 152 -20.48 35.46 -3.14
C ARG A 152 -19.57 35.50 -4.38
N LYS A 153 -18.31 35.87 -4.20
CA LYS A 153 -17.29 35.95 -5.26
C LYS A 153 -15.92 35.71 -4.63
N LEU A 154 -15.13 34.81 -5.23
CA LEU A 154 -13.76 34.56 -4.81
C LEU A 154 -12.80 35.53 -5.48
N THR A 155 -11.77 35.96 -4.75
CA THR A 155 -10.59 36.63 -5.31
C THR A 155 -9.66 35.58 -5.92
N PRO A 156 -8.80 35.93 -6.89
CA PRO A 156 -7.88 34.94 -7.48
C PRO A 156 -6.70 34.55 -6.57
N VAL A 157 -6.56 35.20 -5.41
CA VAL A 157 -5.35 35.07 -4.55
C VAL A 157 -5.42 33.96 -3.51
N TRP A 158 -6.59 33.35 -3.27
CA TRP A 158 -6.74 32.34 -2.22
C TRP A 158 -5.81 31.12 -2.43
N LYS A 159 -5.55 30.76 -3.70
CA LYS A 159 -4.61 29.68 -4.04
C LYS A 159 -3.19 29.98 -3.55
N GLN A 160 -2.77 31.24 -3.62
CA GLN A 160 -1.46 31.67 -3.12
C GLN A 160 -1.37 31.56 -1.60
N GLY A 161 -2.46 31.89 -0.88
CA GLY A 161 -2.51 31.72 0.57
C GLY A 161 -2.40 30.25 0.99
N LEU A 162 -3.09 29.35 0.28
CA LEU A 162 -2.93 27.92 0.50
C LEU A 162 -1.52 27.41 0.15
N SER A 163 -0.98 27.83 -1.00
CA SER A 163 0.39 27.50 -1.40
C SER A 163 1.39 27.94 -0.34
N ALA A 164 1.25 29.15 0.21
CA ALA A 164 2.13 29.66 1.25
C ALA A 164 2.05 28.82 2.55
N ILE A 165 0.88 28.28 2.90
CA ILE A 165 0.76 27.31 3.99
C ILE A 165 1.63 26.09 3.66
N TYR A 166 1.39 25.40 2.55
CA TYR A 166 2.18 24.21 2.21
C TYR A 166 3.67 24.48 2.02
N ASP A 167 4.05 25.60 1.38
CA ASP A 167 5.44 26.04 1.21
C ASP A 167 6.14 26.24 2.56
N THR A 168 5.41 26.71 3.59
CA THR A 168 5.95 26.92 4.93
C THR A 168 6.27 25.61 5.64
N TYR A 169 5.44 24.57 5.47
CA TYR A 169 5.63 23.28 6.17
C TYR A 169 6.46 22.27 5.37
N LEU A 170 6.27 22.21 4.05
CA LEU A 170 6.87 21.22 3.16
C LEU A 170 8.03 21.79 2.33
N GLY A 171 8.17 23.11 2.28
CA GLY A 171 9.13 23.79 1.43
C GLY A 171 8.52 24.14 0.08
N LYS A 172 9.04 25.23 -0.52
CA LYS A 172 8.63 25.67 -1.85
C LYS A 172 9.12 24.69 -2.92
N TYR A 173 8.32 24.48 -3.96
CA TYR A 173 8.76 23.67 -5.11
C TYR A 173 10.09 24.16 -5.69
N PRO A 174 11.04 23.25 -5.96
CA PRO A 174 12.26 23.60 -6.66
C PRO A 174 11.96 23.78 -8.16
N GLU A 175 12.05 25.01 -8.67
CA GLU A 175 11.93 25.28 -10.11
C GLU A 175 13.12 24.70 -10.89
N ASN A 176 14.31 24.73 -10.27
CA ASN A 176 15.53 24.14 -10.79
C ASN A 176 16.37 23.57 -9.62
N PHE A 177 17.08 22.48 -9.87
CA PHE A 177 17.99 21.85 -8.92
C PHE A 177 19.17 21.19 -9.65
N THR A 178 20.25 20.90 -8.92
CA THR A 178 21.37 20.12 -9.44
C THR A 178 21.32 18.73 -8.83
N TYR A 179 21.37 17.70 -9.66
CA TYR A 179 21.44 16.30 -9.23
C TYR A 179 22.60 15.61 -9.95
N LYS A 180 23.51 14.99 -9.18
CA LYS A 180 24.73 14.33 -9.70
C LYS A 180 25.51 15.19 -10.72
N GLY A 181 25.65 16.50 -10.41
CA GLY A 181 26.42 17.45 -11.21
C GLY A 181 25.73 17.99 -12.47
N LYS A 182 24.45 17.65 -12.70
CA LYS A 182 23.66 18.18 -13.82
C LYS A 182 22.45 18.97 -13.33
N ALA A 183 22.16 20.09 -14.00
CA ALA A 183 21.00 20.92 -13.72
C ALA A 183 19.73 20.33 -14.34
N TYR A 184 18.63 20.40 -13.60
CA TYR A 184 17.31 19.90 -13.99
C TYR A 184 16.22 20.85 -13.50
N SER A 185 15.13 20.96 -14.27
CA SER A 185 13.79 21.21 -13.74
C SER A 185 13.11 19.88 -13.38
N PRO A 186 12.04 19.88 -12.55
CA PRO A 186 11.31 18.65 -12.20
C PRO A 186 10.85 17.82 -13.41
N LEU A 187 10.30 18.46 -14.45
CA LEU A 187 9.89 17.77 -15.69
C LEU A 187 11.08 17.19 -16.46
N SER A 188 12.19 17.94 -16.56
CA SER A 188 13.38 17.43 -17.25
C SER A 188 14.02 16.25 -16.50
N PHE A 189 13.93 16.24 -15.16
CA PHE A 189 14.39 15.13 -14.34
C PHE A 189 13.51 13.90 -14.56
N ALA A 190 12.18 14.04 -14.45
CA ALA A 190 11.23 12.97 -14.76
C ALA A 190 11.48 12.34 -16.15
N ASN A 191 11.65 13.17 -17.19
CA ASN A 191 11.96 12.70 -18.53
C ASN A 191 13.28 11.93 -18.61
N SER A 192 14.30 12.34 -17.82
CA SER A 192 15.60 11.65 -17.79
C SER A 192 15.53 10.26 -17.15
N LEU A 193 14.55 10.05 -16.27
CA LEU A 193 14.29 8.75 -15.65
C LEU A 193 13.69 7.75 -16.64
N GLY A 194 13.02 8.23 -17.70
CA GLY A 194 12.37 7.38 -18.71
C GLY A 194 11.15 6.64 -18.15
N LEU A 195 10.49 7.22 -17.15
CA LEU A 195 9.19 6.79 -16.67
C LEU A 195 8.12 7.49 -17.52
N ASN A 196 7.10 6.74 -17.92
CA ASN A 196 5.93 7.27 -18.62
C ASN A 196 4.69 6.86 -17.83
N SER A 197 3.89 7.84 -17.39
CA SER A 197 2.66 7.58 -16.63
C SER A 197 1.70 6.66 -17.39
N ASP A 198 1.72 6.72 -18.72
CA ASP A 198 0.80 5.98 -19.58
C ASP A 198 1.20 4.50 -19.74
N ASP A 199 2.34 4.08 -19.19
CA ASP A 199 2.77 2.67 -19.12
C ASP A 199 2.10 1.90 -17.96
N TYR A 200 1.42 2.62 -17.06
CA TYR A 200 0.81 2.09 -15.85
C TYR A 200 -0.71 2.10 -15.93
N VAL A 201 -1.33 1.11 -15.29
CA VAL A 201 -2.80 0.98 -15.23
C VAL A 201 -3.25 0.61 -13.83
N SER A 202 -4.36 1.20 -13.42
CA SER A 202 -5.05 0.84 -12.18
C SER A 202 -6.04 -0.29 -12.45
N LEU A 203 -6.02 -1.33 -11.63
CA LEU A 203 -6.93 -2.48 -11.72
C LEU A 203 -7.70 -2.64 -10.40
N THR A 204 -8.98 -2.99 -10.49
CA THR A 204 -9.86 -3.27 -9.35
C THR A 204 -10.77 -4.47 -9.65
N SER A 205 -11.65 -4.82 -8.72
CA SER A 205 -12.58 -5.94 -8.86
C SER A 205 -13.83 -5.73 -8.00
N PHE A 206 -14.91 -5.29 -8.63
CA PHE A 206 -16.23 -5.12 -8.03
C PHE A 206 -17.36 -5.45 -9.02
N THR A 207 -18.56 -5.75 -8.54
CA THR A 207 -19.71 -6.17 -9.35
C THR A 207 -20.78 -5.08 -9.53
N HIS A 208 -20.66 -3.94 -8.85
CA HIS A 208 -21.57 -2.80 -9.07
C HIS A 208 -21.29 -2.05 -10.38
N HIS A 209 -20.19 -2.39 -11.06
CA HIS A 209 -19.90 -2.02 -12.45
C HIS A 209 -19.61 -3.27 -13.29
N PRO A 210 -19.83 -3.22 -14.62
CA PRO A 210 -19.47 -4.33 -15.50
C PRO A 210 -17.99 -4.71 -15.39
N PHE A 211 -17.69 -6.00 -15.55
CA PHE A 211 -16.31 -6.43 -15.75
C PHE A 211 -15.78 -5.99 -17.11
N TYR A 212 -14.47 -5.80 -17.18
CA TYR A 212 -13.72 -5.38 -18.36
C TYR A 212 -14.12 -3.98 -18.87
N SER A 213 -14.65 -3.13 -17.99
CA SER A 213 -14.83 -1.70 -18.23
C SER A 213 -14.05 -0.87 -17.20
N GLU A 214 -13.83 0.39 -17.54
CA GLU A 214 -13.26 1.36 -16.63
C GLU A 214 -14.34 2.07 -15.82
N PHE A 215 -14.07 2.32 -14.54
CA PHE A 215 -14.84 3.24 -13.73
C PHE A 215 -13.95 3.89 -12.66
N ALA A 216 -14.37 5.03 -12.14
CA ALA A 216 -13.74 5.66 -10.99
C ALA A 216 -14.27 5.03 -9.71
N ILE A 217 -13.41 4.34 -8.96
CA ILE A 217 -13.79 3.73 -7.67
C ILE A 217 -14.31 4.83 -6.74
N GLU A 218 -15.49 4.61 -6.17
CA GLU A 218 -16.25 5.58 -5.38
C GLU A 218 -15.72 5.69 -3.94
N ILE A 219 -14.49 6.16 -3.80
CA ILE A 219 -13.81 6.38 -2.53
C ILE A 219 -13.43 7.86 -2.37
N PRO A 220 -13.44 8.42 -1.13
CA PRO A 220 -13.21 9.84 -0.92
C PRO A 220 -11.87 10.35 -1.46
N ASP A 221 -10.84 9.52 -1.44
CA ASP A 221 -9.49 9.88 -1.89
C ASP A 221 -9.29 9.74 -3.40
N ASN A 222 -10.20 9.10 -4.15
CA ASN A 222 -10.20 9.15 -5.62
C ASN A 222 -10.87 10.43 -6.14
N TRP A 223 -10.46 11.57 -5.58
CA TRP A 223 -11.08 12.87 -5.83
C TRP A 223 -10.86 13.38 -7.26
N ARG A 224 -9.84 12.89 -7.98
CA ARG A 224 -9.65 13.16 -9.41
C ARG A 224 -10.58 12.33 -10.31
N SER A 225 -11.38 11.43 -9.73
CA SER A 225 -12.19 10.46 -10.46
C SER A 225 -11.36 9.65 -11.47
N SER A 226 -10.19 9.20 -11.03
CA SER A 226 -9.30 8.40 -11.89
C SER A 226 -9.87 7.00 -12.08
N ASN A 227 -9.80 6.52 -13.32
CA ASN A 227 -10.35 5.23 -13.69
C ASN A 227 -9.48 4.05 -13.23
N SER A 228 -10.14 2.93 -12.97
CA SER A 228 -9.55 1.61 -12.82
C SER A 228 -10.27 0.62 -13.72
N TRP A 229 -9.53 -0.30 -14.35
CA TRP A 229 -10.13 -1.41 -15.08
C TRP A 229 -10.67 -2.44 -14.10
N ASN A 230 -11.92 -2.85 -14.32
CA ASN A 230 -12.60 -3.81 -13.46
C ASN A 230 -12.38 -5.24 -13.95
N LEU A 231 -11.91 -6.13 -13.09
CA LEU A 231 -11.68 -7.54 -13.39
C LEU A 231 -12.47 -8.45 -12.44
N PRO A 232 -12.82 -9.68 -12.83
CA PRO A 232 -13.19 -10.71 -11.86
C PRO A 232 -12.04 -10.92 -10.86
N VAL A 233 -12.37 -11.16 -9.59
CA VAL A 233 -11.37 -11.16 -8.51
C VAL A 233 -10.25 -12.20 -8.72
N ASP A 234 -10.56 -13.36 -9.28
CA ASP A 234 -9.55 -14.39 -9.58
C ASP A 234 -8.59 -13.97 -10.70
N GLU A 235 -9.06 -13.15 -11.65
CA GLU A 235 -8.20 -12.56 -12.68
C GLU A 235 -7.32 -11.47 -12.10
N LEU A 236 -7.82 -10.66 -11.16
CA LEU A 236 -7.02 -9.69 -10.41
C LEU A 236 -5.86 -10.38 -9.66
N ILE A 237 -6.16 -11.48 -8.94
CA ILE A 237 -5.13 -12.28 -8.27
C ILE A 237 -4.13 -12.89 -9.28
N THR A 238 -4.62 -13.37 -10.43
CA THR A 238 -3.76 -13.89 -11.50
C THR A 238 -2.81 -12.81 -12.05
N VAL A 239 -3.24 -11.55 -12.13
CA VAL A 239 -2.37 -10.43 -12.50
C VAL A 239 -1.27 -10.21 -11.46
N ILE A 240 -1.62 -10.20 -10.16
CA ILE A 240 -0.65 -10.02 -9.07
C ILE A 240 0.43 -11.11 -9.11
N ASP A 241 0.02 -12.38 -9.18
CA ASP A 241 0.94 -13.52 -9.28
C ASP A 241 1.84 -13.38 -10.52
N ASN A 242 1.27 -13.10 -11.69
CA ASN A 242 2.03 -12.96 -12.93
C ASN A 242 2.99 -11.75 -12.92
N ALA A 243 2.63 -10.65 -12.26
CA ALA A 243 3.48 -9.49 -12.12
C ALA A 243 4.76 -9.83 -11.36
N ILE A 244 4.61 -10.44 -10.17
CA ILE A 244 5.75 -10.88 -9.37
C ILE A 244 6.60 -11.89 -10.15
N GLU A 245 5.96 -12.85 -10.82
CA GLU A 245 6.68 -13.86 -11.60
C GLU A 245 7.44 -13.29 -12.80
N LYS A 246 7.01 -12.15 -13.35
CA LYS A 246 7.72 -11.50 -14.47
C LYS A 246 8.76 -10.45 -14.03
N GLY A 247 9.00 -10.30 -12.74
CA GLY A 247 9.98 -9.33 -12.23
C GLY A 247 9.41 -7.93 -12.01
N PHE A 248 8.08 -7.77 -11.95
CA PHE A 248 7.43 -6.51 -11.64
C PHE A 248 7.04 -6.46 -10.16
N THR A 249 6.96 -5.26 -9.61
CA THR A 249 6.26 -4.97 -8.35
C THR A 249 4.90 -4.33 -8.66
N LEU A 250 4.07 -4.07 -7.65
CA LEU A 250 2.82 -3.31 -7.82
C LEU A 250 2.49 -2.50 -6.58
N ALA A 251 2.00 -1.27 -6.78
CA ALA A 251 1.41 -0.51 -5.69
C ALA A 251 0.07 -1.15 -5.32
N TRP A 252 -0.19 -1.33 -4.04
CA TRP A 252 -1.31 -2.10 -3.51
C TRP A 252 -2.06 -1.28 -2.45
N ALA A 253 -3.31 -0.91 -2.76
CA ALA A 253 -4.19 -0.23 -1.83
C ALA A 253 -5.11 -1.28 -1.19
N SER A 254 -5.21 -1.25 0.13
CA SER A 254 -6.01 -2.22 0.89
C SER A 254 -6.61 -1.56 2.11
N ASP A 255 -7.76 -2.09 2.53
CA ASP A 255 -8.21 -1.92 3.91
C ASP A 255 -7.25 -2.69 4.84
N VAL A 256 -6.72 -2.03 5.86
CA VAL A 256 -5.85 -2.64 6.87
C VAL A 256 -6.42 -2.47 8.28
N SER A 257 -7.67 -2.01 8.40
CA SER A 257 -8.43 -1.82 9.64
C SER A 257 -9.01 -3.12 10.19
N GLU A 258 -8.31 -4.22 9.95
CA GLU A 258 -8.72 -5.58 10.24
C GLU A 258 -7.92 -6.15 11.41
N GLN A 259 -8.58 -6.92 12.28
CA GLN A 259 -7.86 -7.66 13.33
C GLN A 259 -6.84 -8.65 12.74
N GLY A 260 -7.11 -9.12 11.52
CA GLY A 260 -6.22 -9.94 10.73
C GLY A 260 -4.92 -9.25 10.28
N TYR A 261 -4.92 -7.92 10.20
CA TYR A 261 -3.74 -7.11 9.86
C TYR A 261 -3.01 -6.71 11.15
N THR A 262 -1.94 -7.44 11.46
CA THR A 262 -1.29 -7.34 12.77
C THR A 262 -0.08 -6.39 12.74
N ARG A 263 0.24 -5.81 13.91
CA ARG A 263 1.51 -5.09 14.14
C ARG A 263 2.74 -5.99 14.10
N ASN A 264 2.55 -7.31 14.09
CA ASN A 264 3.61 -8.30 13.98
C ASN A 264 3.98 -8.63 12.52
N GLY A 265 3.45 -7.90 11.54
CA GLY A 265 3.87 -8.02 10.15
C GLY A 265 3.13 -9.11 9.36
N THR A 266 1.90 -9.44 9.75
CA THR A 266 1.07 -10.44 9.05
C THR A 266 -0.30 -9.87 8.72
N ALA A 267 -0.89 -10.31 7.60
CA ALA A 267 -2.26 -10.01 7.24
C ALA A 267 -2.97 -11.29 6.77
N VAL A 268 -3.97 -11.74 7.54
CA VAL A 268 -4.71 -13.00 7.31
C VAL A 268 -6.21 -12.81 7.57
N VAL A 269 -7.06 -13.71 7.07
CA VAL A 269 -8.51 -13.74 7.28
C VAL A 269 -8.90 -15.07 7.92
N PRO A 270 -8.74 -15.25 9.24
CA PRO A 270 -8.96 -16.54 9.90
C PRO A 270 -10.40 -17.06 9.69
N ASP A 271 -10.52 -18.36 9.42
CA ASP A 271 -11.83 -19.03 9.32
C ASP A 271 -12.38 -19.34 10.71
N LEU A 272 -13.22 -18.45 11.23
CA LEU A 272 -13.82 -18.58 12.57
C LEU A 272 -14.77 -19.78 12.66
N VAL A 273 -15.46 -20.13 11.57
CA VAL A 273 -16.41 -21.25 11.57
C VAL A 273 -15.67 -22.57 11.68
N ARG A 274 -14.60 -22.74 10.90
CA ARG A 274 -13.81 -23.98 10.91
C ARG A 274 -12.94 -24.11 12.15
N ALA A 275 -12.45 -23.00 12.71
CA ALA A 275 -11.71 -22.98 13.97
C ALA A 275 -12.54 -23.52 15.16
N ASP A 276 -13.88 -23.37 15.11
CA ASP A 276 -14.80 -23.78 16.16
C ASP A 276 -15.26 -25.26 16.05
N LEU A 277 -14.89 -26.00 14.99
CA LEU A 277 -15.50 -27.31 14.66
C LEU A 277 -14.69 -28.57 15.03
N ILE A 278 -13.57 -28.49 15.76
CA ILE A 278 -12.73 -29.66 16.06
C ILE A 278 -12.53 -29.90 17.57
N GLY A 279 -13.20 -30.91 18.12
CA GLY A 279 -12.79 -31.62 19.35
C GLY A 279 -12.39 -30.76 20.55
N SER A 280 -11.14 -30.91 21.03
CA SER A 280 -10.56 -30.20 22.18
C SER A 280 -10.52 -28.68 22.02
N ASP A 281 -10.57 -28.18 20.78
CA ASP A 281 -10.47 -26.76 20.49
C ASP A 281 -11.74 -26.03 20.90
N MET A 282 -12.92 -26.67 20.82
CA MET A 282 -14.16 -26.09 21.34
C MET A 282 -14.06 -25.78 22.84
N VAL A 283 -13.38 -26.63 23.62
CA VAL A 283 -13.10 -26.42 25.05
C VAL A 283 -12.12 -25.27 25.24
N HIS A 284 -11.09 -25.18 24.39
CA HIS A 284 -10.12 -24.08 24.40
C HIS A 284 -10.77 -22.71 24.12
N TRP A 285 -11.75 -22.66 23.21
CA TRP A 285 -12.48 -21.44 22.85
C TRP A 285 -13.62 -21.08 23.82
N THR A 286 -13.98 -21.98 24.76
CA THR A 286 -15.01 -21.68 25.75
C THR A 286 -14.58 -20.53 26.66
N GLY A 287 -15.40 -19.47 26.72
CA GLY A 287 -15.14 -18.29 27.54
C GLY A 287 -14.31 -17.19 26.88
N MET A 288 -13.72 -17.41 25.69
CA MET A 288 -13.05 -16.35 24.93
C MET A 288 -14.04 -15.50 24.14
N SER A 289 -13.80 -14.18 24.10
CA SER A 289 -14.53 -13.27 23.22
C SER A 289 -14.18 -13.52 21.74
N PRO A 290 -15.05 -13.16 20.78
CA PRO A 290 -14.71 -13.26 19.36
C PRO A 290 -13.39 -12.58 18.99
N GLU A 291 -13.10 -11.41 19.58
CA GLU A 291 -11.86 -10.66 19.35
C GLU A 291 -10.63 -11.38 19.91
N GLU A 292 -10.75 -12.04 21.05
CA GLU A 292 -9.65 -12.85 21.63
C GLU A 292 -9.33 -14.04 20.74
N ARG A 293 -10.36 -14.71 20.20
CA ARG A 293 -10.19 -15.83 19.27
C ARG A 293 -9.47 -15.40 18.00
N VAL A 294 -9.90 -14.30 17.37
CA VAL A 294 -9.24 -13.77 16.17
C VAL A 294 -7.79 -13.42 16.47
N ARG A 295 -7.51 -12.74 17.59
CA ARG A 295 -6.14 -12.43 18.01
C ARG A 295 -5.28 -13.67 18.14
N GLU A 296 -5.78 -14.74 18.74
CA GLU A 296 -5.03 -16.00 18.84
C GLU A 296 -4.80 -16.64 17.47
N LEU A 297 -5.83 -16.70 16.63
CA LEU A 297 -5.77 -17.29 15.29
C LEU A 297 -4.83 -16.54 14.33
N THR A 298 -4.53 -15.27 14.61
CA THR A 298 -3.57 -14.46 13.82
C THR A 298 -2.12 -14.62 14.27
N THR A 299 -1.83 -15.42 15.31
CA THR A 299 -0.46 -15.64 15.80
C THR A 299 0.30 -16.74 15.06
N LYS A 300 -0.41 -17.69 14.43
CA LYS A 300 0.14 -18.88 13.79
C LYS A 300 -0.59 -19.21 12.49
N PRO A 301 0.00 -20.00 11.58
CA PRO A 301 -0.72 -20.50 10.41
C PRO A 301 -2.00 -21.23 10.77
N GLY A 302 -3.04 -20.98 9.99
CA GLY A 302 -4.35 -21.58 10.17
C GLY A 302 -5.18 -21.56 8.89
N SER A 303 -6.38 -22.17 8.96
CA SER A 303 -7.38 -22.05 7.92
C SER A 303 -7.83 -20.59 7.80
N GLU A 304 -8.04 -20.16 6.56
CA GLU A 304 -8.58 -18.84 6.26
C GLU A 304 -9.89 -18.98 5.50
N GLN A 305 -10.74 -17.97 5.63
CA GLN A 305 -12.02 -17.92 4.95
C GLN A 305 -11.83 -18.00 3.43
N GLU A 306 -12.68 -18.77 2.76
CA GLU A 306 -12.76 -18.77 1.31
C GLU A 306 -13.46 -17.47 0.84
N ILE A 307 -12.75 -16.67 0.05
CA ILE A 307 -13.23 -15.36 -0.40
C ILE A 307 -13.83 -15.48 -1.79
N THR A 308 -15.14 -15.24 -1.89
CA THR A 308 -15.88 -15.14 -3.16
C THR A 308 -16.01 -13.69 -3.62
N GLN A 309 -16.45 -13.49 -4.87
CA GLN A 309 -16.71 -12.16 -5.42
C GLN A 309 -17.82 -11.44 -4.63
N GLU A 310 -18.85 -12.16 -4.20
CA GLU A 310 -20.01 -11.63 -3.49
C GLU A 310 -19.66 -11.18 -2.07
N ILE A 311 -18.83 -11.96 -1.36
CA ILE A 311 -18.33 -11.60 -0.02
C ILE A 311 -17.53 -10.30 -0.11
N ARG A 312 -16.63 -10.23 -1.11
CA ARG A 312 -15.84 -9.03 -1.37
C ARG A 312 -16.71 -7.81 -1.70
N GLN A 313 -17.72 -7.95 -2.56
CA GLN A 313 -18.63 -6.85 -2.87
C GLN A 313 -19.40 -6.39 -1.63
N THR A 314 -19.95 -7.34 -0.87
CA THR A 314 -20.74 -7.04 0.33
C THR A 314 -19.92 -6.23 1.33
N ALA A 315 -18.65 -6.58 1.54
CA ALA A 315 -17.76 -5.86 2.45
C ALA A 315 -17.47 -4.41 2.01
N PHE A 316 -17.40 -4.14 0.70
CA PHE A 316 -17.26 -2.78 0.20
C PHE A 316 -18.56 -1.98 0.39
N ASP A 317 -19.70 -2.58 0.06
CA ASP A 317 -21.02 -1.94 0.14
C ASP A 317 -21.46 -1.66 1.60
N ASN A 318 -21.04 -2.49 2.55
CA ASN A 318 -21.41 -2.39 3.97
C ASN A 318 -20.37 -1.66 4.85
N TRP A 319 -19.30 -1.13 4.24
CA TRP A 319 -18.20 -0.40 4.88
C TRP A 319 -17.23 -1.22 5.75
N GLU A 320 -17.24 -2.54 5.65
CA GLU A 320 -16.18 -3.40 6.23
C GLU A 320 -14.89 -3.39 5.38
N THR A 321 -14.92 -2.84 4.17
CA THR A 321 -13.75 -2.63 3.32
C THR A 321 -13.82 -1.24 2.71
N THR A 322 -12.95 -0.38 3.19
CA THR A 322 -12.85 1.04 2.83
C THR A 322 -11.45 1.39 2.34
N ASP A 323 -11.28 2.59 1.79
CA ASP A 323 -9.97 3.07 1.37
C ASP A 323 -9.16 3.54 2.58
N ASP A 324 -8.10 2.81 2.90
CA ASP A 324 -7.37 2.95 4.17
C ASP A 324 -5.86 3.17 3.95
N HIS A 325 -5.18 2.28 3.21
CA HIS A 325 -3.72 2.30 3.17
C HIS A 325 -3.08 1.82 1.87
N GLY A 326 -2.09 2.57 1.38
CA GLY A 326 -1.27 2.24 0.22
C GLY A 326 0.08 1.63 0.60
N MET A 327 0.45 0.52 -0.03
CA MET A 327 1.69 -0.24 0.18
C MET A 327 2.27 -0.74 -1.16
N LEU A 328 3.37 -1.51 -1.10
CA LEU A 328 4.00 -2.11 -2.29
C LEU A 328 4.10 -3.63 -2.12
N ILE A 329 3.47 -4.41 -3.01
CA ILE A 329 3.71 -5.85 -3.11
C ILE A 329 4.90 -6.08 -4.05
N TYR A 330 5.90 -6.85 -3.59
CA TYR A 330 7.14 -7.07 -4.33
C TYR A 330 7.62 -8.53 -4.38
N GLY A 331 6.91 -9.45 -3.73
CA GLY A 331 7.32 -10.85 -3.70
C GLY A 331 6.23 -11.81 -3.26
N ILE A 332 6.59 -13.10 -3.28
CA ILE A 332 5.82 -14.22 -2.76
C ILE A 332 6.72 -15.00 -1.79
N ALA A 333 6.17 -15.35 -0.64
CA ALA A 333 6.76 -16.23 0.36
C ALA A 333 5.80 -17.37 0.68
N LYS A 334 6.33 -18.42 1.31
CA LYS A 334 5.55 -19.50 1.91
C LYS A 334 5.74 -19.52 3.42
N ASP A 335 4.70 -19.85 4.16
CA ASP A 335 4.84 -20.20 5.57
C ASP A 335 5.37 -21.64 5.74
N GLN A 336 5.55 -22.07 7.00
CA GLN A 336 6.00 -23.43 7.32
C GLN A 336 5.03 -24.56 6.90
N THR A 337 3.79 -24.23 6.55
CA THR A 337 2.78 -25.18 6.05
C THR A 337 2.76 -25.25 4.52
N GLY A 338 3.53 -24.38 3.84
CA GLY A 338 3.58 -24.27 2.39
C GLY A 338 2.55 -23.31 1.78
N LYS A 339 1.79 -22.59 2.61
CA LYS A 339 0.77 -21.63 2.19
C LYS A 339 1.41 -20.34 1.68
N ASP A 340 0.85 -19.79 0.59
CA ASP A 340 1.40 -18.60 -0.06
C ASP A 340 0.98 -17.29 0.63
N TYR A 341 1.94 -16.38 0.70
CA TYR A 341 1.82 -15.00 1.17
C TYR A 341 2.50 -14.07 0.18
N TYR A 342 1.91 -12.89 -0.04
CA TYR A 342 2.59 -11.79 -0.70
C TYR A 342 3.50 -11.06 0.29
N ILE A 343 4.68 -10.70 -0.17
CA ILE A 343 5.66 -9.90 0.58
C ILE A 343 5.39 -8.42 0.28
N VAL A 344 5.15 -7.65 1.34
CA VAL A 344 4.66 -6.27 1.28
C VAL A 344 5.65 -5.33 1.94
N LYS A 345 6.12 -4.32 1.21
CA LYS A 345 6.88 -3.19 1.76
C LYS A 345 5.88 -2.15 2.26
N ASN A 346 5.95 -1.84 3.55
CA ASN A 346 5.16 -0.78 4.19
C ASN A 346 5.99 0.51 4.31
N SER A 347 5.36 1.60 4.74
CA SER A 347 5.93 2.94 4.91
C SER A 347 5.89 3.43 6.35
N TRP A 348 6.00 2.53 7.33
CA TRP A 348 5.97 2.83 8.77
C TRP A 348 7.35 2.66 9.44
N GLY A 349 8.43 2.73 8.66
CA GLY A 349 9.79 2.51 9.14
C GLY A 349 10.11 1.04 9.43
N THR A 350 11.29 0.82 10.02
CA THR A 350 11.86 -0.52 10.20
C THR A 350 11.73 -1.05 11.64
N GLU A 351 11.06 -0.33 12.53
CA GLU A 351 10.84 -0.73 13.92
C GLU A 351 9.65 -1.71 14.03
N SER A 352 9.75 -2.86 13.37
CA SER A 352 8.76 -3.94 13.42
C SER A 352 9.42 -5.31 13.29
N LYS A 353 8.67 -6.40 13.55
CA LYS A 353 9.18 -7.79 13.55
C LYS A 353 9.98 -8.14 12.28
N TYR A 354 9.50 -7.69 11.12
CA TYR A 354 10.15 -7.93 9.83
C TYR A 354 10.67 -6.63 9.20
N GLN A 355 11.14 -5.69 10.01
CA GLN A 355 11.85 -4.49 9.56
C GLN A 355 11.08 -3.67 8.52
N GLY A 356 9.78 -3.46 8.74
CA GLY A 356 8.91 -2.71 7.83
C GLY A 356 8.23 -3.56 6.74
N ILE A 357 8.45 -4.87 6.74
CA ILE A 357 7.84 -5.82 5.81
C ILE A 357 6.63 -6.51 6.45
N TRP A 358 5.59 -6.73 5.64
CA TRP A 358 4.40 -7.50 5.99
C TRP A 358 4.26 -8.71 5.07
N TYR A 359 3.63 -9.76 5.58
CA TYR A 359 3.25 -10.96 4.83
C TYR A 359 1.73 -11.06 4.79
N ALA A 360 1.14 -10.80 3.62
CA ALA A 360 -0.30 -10.81 3.42
C ALA A 360 -0.73 -12.10 2.71
N SER A 361 -1.63 -12.88 3.29
CA SER A 361 -2.13 -14.09 2.66
C SER A 361 -2.87 -13.76 1.36
N LYS A 362 -2.93 -14.73 0.44
CA LYS A 362 -3.74 -14.57 -0.77
C LYS A 362 -5.22 -14.29 -0.46
N ALA A 363 -5.76 -14.87 0.62
CA ALA A 363 -7.13 -14.62 1.05
C ALA A 363 -7.32 -13.17 1.50
N PHE A 364 -6.40 -12.62 2.31
CA PHE A 364 -6.44 -11.23 2.73
C PHE A 364 -6.38 -10.27 1.53
N VAL A 365 -5.42 -10.48 0.62
CA VAL A 365 -5.29 -9.65 -0.59
C VAL A 365 -6.53 -9.77 -1.47
N LYS A 366 -7.07 -10.98 -1.67
CA LYS A 366 -8.31 -11.19 -2.43
C LYS A 366 -9.50 -10.45 -1.83
N TYR A 367 -9.57 -10.39 -0.50
CA TYR A 367 -10.69 -9.78 0.21
C TYR A 367 -10.58 -8.25 0.30
N LYS A 368 -9.44 -7.73 0.77
CA LYS A 368 -9.30 -6.36 1.25
C LYS A 368 -8.62 -5.37 0.32
N THR A 369 -8.09 -5.83 -0.81
CA THR A 369 -7.57 -4.92 -1.86
C THR A 369 -8.67 -3.97 -2.32
N ILE A 370 -8.39 -2.68 -2.50
CA ILE A 370 -9.28 -1.72 -3.18
C ILE A 370 -8.88 -1.64 -4.66
N ASN A 371 -7.62 -1.31 -4.93
CA ASN A 371 -7.04 -1.36 -6.26
C ASN A 371 -5.53 -1.66 -6.21
N ILE A 372 -4.98 -1.97 -7.38
CA ILE A 372 -3.54 -2.05 -7.60
C ILE A 372 -3.14 -1.13 -8.74
N LEU A 373 -1.91 -0.62 -8.70
CA LEU A 373 -1.26 0.03 -9.84
C LEU A 373 -0.11 -0.86 -10.32
N VAL A 374 -0.09 -1.17 -11.62
CA VAL A 374 0.90 -2.05 -12.22
C VAL A 374 1.29 -1.57 -13.62
N HIS A 375 2.50 -1.92 -14.07
CA HIS A 375 2.92 -1.72 -15.45
C HIS A 375 2.13 -2.65 -16.40
N LYS A 376 1.73 -2.16 -17.57
CA LYS A 376 0.90 -2.92 -18.55
C LYS A 376 1.48 -4.29 -18.91
N ASP A 377 2.79 -4.37 -19.15
CA ASP A 377 3.49 -5.63 -19.48
C ASP A 377 3.44 -6.73 -18.39
N ALA A 378 3.08 -6.35 -17.16
CA ALA A 378 2.89 -7.30 -16.07
C ALA A 378 1.57 -8.08 -16.19
N ILE A 379 0.63 -7.63 -17.04
CA ILE A 379 -0.68 -8.24 -17.19
C ILE A 379 -0.57 -9.44 -18.15
N PRO A 380 -1.13 -10.61 -17.82
CA PRO A 380 -1.22 -11.75 -18.74
C PRO A 380 -1.91 -11.37 -20.06
N LYS A 381 -1.37 -11.81 -21.20
CA LYS A 381 -1.85 -11.43 -22.54
C LYS A 381 -3.35 -11.68 -22.75
N ASN A 382 -3.88 -12.76 -22.18
CA ASN A 382 -5.30 -13.11 -22.25
C ASN A 382 -6.19 -12.13 -21.47
N ILE A 383 -5.71 -11.59 -20.34
CA ILE A 383 -6.43 -10.57 -19.55
C ILE A 383 -6.28 -9.20 -20.22
N ALA A 384 -5.06 -8.82 -20.64
CA ALA A 384 -4.78 -7.56 -21.33
C ALA A 384 -5.71 -7.36 -22.55
N LYS A 385 -5.91 -8.43 -23.35
CA LYS A 385 -6.83 -8.42 -24.48
C LYS A 385 -8.28 -8.11 -24.10
N LYS A 386 -8.75 -8.56 -22.93
CA LYS A 386 -10.13 -8.32 -22.46
C LYS A 386 -10.36 -6.86 -22.06
N ILE A 387 -9.31 -6.20 -21.58
CA ILE A 387 -9.31 -4.78 -21.16
C ILE A 387 -8.65 -3.85 -22.19
N HIS A 388 -8.50 -4.32 -23.43
CA HIS A 388 -8.02 -3.53 -24.57
C HIS A 388 -6.62 -2.89 -24.40
N LEU A 389 -5.72 -3.59 -23.70
CA LEU A 389 -4.32 -3.20 -23.51
C LEU A 389 -3.34 -3.95 -24.41
#